data_AF-A0A1H0BUU0-F1
#
_entry.id   AF-A0A1H0BUU0-F1
#
_cell.length_a   1.000
_cell.length_b   1.000
_cell.length_c   1.000
_cell.angle_alpha   90.00
_cell.angle_beta   90.00
_cell.angle_gamma   90.00
#
_symmetry.space_group_name_H-M   'P 1'
#
loop_
_entity.id
_entity.type
_entity.pdbx_description
1 polymer ?
#
loop_
_entity_poly.entity_id
_entity_poly.type
_entity_poly.pdbx_seq_one_letter_code
_entity_poly.pdbx_strand_id
1 'polypeptide(L)'
;MTKFLSLVLLSVMTGCTAQPQTGFVANWHNTCGHPIEITARDFSNSGESSTLSTVVAPGESIQVLSIVSFGTNLHNSIPRSYSLDLKANGRTLHIGKVDLLGALQKSKETPLGNAIRLWTLSDAMACP
;
A
#
# COMPACT_ATOMS: atom_id res chain seq x y z
N MET A 1 52.54 -35.97 30.18
CA MET A 1 51.23 -36.54 29.77
C MET A 1 50.23 -35.40 29.63
N THR A 2 49.27 -35.58 28.73
CA THR A 2 48.54 -34.60 27.92
C THR A 2 47.55 -33.70 28.68
N LYS A 3 47.51 -32.42 28.26
CA LYS A 3 46.50 -31.42 28.61
C LYS A 3 45.15 -31.79 27.99
N PHE A 4 44.05 -31.69 28.75
CA PHE A 4 42.69 -31.70 28.20
C PHE A 4 42.01 -30.36 28.52
N LEU A 5 42.14 -29.42 27.59
CA LEU A 5 41.17 -28.35 27.37
C LEU A 5 40.21 -28.85 26.29
N SER A 6 38.90 -28.88 26.56
CA SER A 6 37.86 -28.87 25.53
C SER A 6 36.53 -28.49 26.19
N LEU A 7 36.14 -27.23 26.03
CA LEU A 7 35.25 -26.69 25.00
C LEU A 7 33.78 -26.83 25.42
N VAL A 8 33.30 -25.81 26.12
CA VAL A 8 31.88 -25.55 26.33
C VAL A 8 31.32 -25.07 25.00
N LEU A 9 30.59 -25.93 24.29
CA LEU A 9 29.77 -25.53 23.14
C LEU A 9 28.60 -24.68 23.66
N LEU A 10 28.72 -23.35 23.56
CA LEU A 10 27.55 -22.47 23.58
C LEU A 10 26.83 -22.61 22.24
N SER A 11 25.80 -23.43 22.21
CA SER A 11 24.78 -23.42 21.17
C SER A 11 24.01 -22.09 21.27
N VAL A 12 24.46 -21.10 20.51
CA VAL A 12 23.71 -19.87 20.31
C VAL A 12 22.43 -20.25 19.57
N MET A 13 21.30 -20.30 20.28
CA MET A 13 20.00 -20.34 19.63
C MET A 13 19.85 -19.00 18.90
N THR A 14 20.23 -18.97 17.62
CA THR A 14 19.88 -17.87 16.73
C THR A 14 18.37 -17.95 16.53
N GLY A 15 17.61 -17.34 17.44
CA GLY A 15 16.18 -17.14 17.25
C GLY A 15 15.98 -16.36 15.97
N CYS A 16 15.22 -16.91 15.03
CA CYS A 16 14.75 -16.15 13.88
C CYS A 16 13.95 -14.96 14.42
N THR A 17 14.53 -13.77 14.43
CA THR A 17 13.78 -12.55 14.66
C THR A 17 12.81 -12.39 13.49
N ALA A 18 11.55 -12.75 13.70
CA ALA A 18 10.50 -12.52 12.70
C ALA A 18 10.40 -11.01 12.47
N GLN A 19 10.82 -10.54 11.29
CA GLN A 19 10.79 -9.13 10.96
C GLN A 19 9.33 -8.67 10.87
N PRO A 20 8.94 -7.57 11.55
CA PRO A 20 7.56 -7.10 11.54
C PRO A 20 7.15 -6.65 10.13
N GLN A 21 5.95 -7.03 9.72
CA GLN A 21 5.34 -6.59 8.46
C GLN A 21 4.37 -5.44 8.72
N THR A 22 4.38 -4.47 7.81
CA THR A 22 3.44 -3.34 7.77
C THR A 22 2.63 -3.39 6.48
N GLY A 23 1.31 -3.35 6.58
CA GLY A 23 0.39 -3.18 5.47
C GLY A 23 0.06 -1.70 5.25
N PHE A 24 0.11 -1.25 4.02
CA PHE A 24 -0.28 0.08 3.59
C PHE A 24 -1.46 -0.03 2.64
N VAL A 25 -2.62 0.49 3.06
CA VAL A 25 -3.87 0.36 2.32
C VAL A 25 -4.46 1.73 2.06
N ALA A 26 -4.82 2.03 0.81
CA ALA A 26 -5.56 3.24 0.48
C ALA A 26 -6.85 2.88 -0.26
N ASN A 27 -7.96 3.40 0.25
CA ASN A 27 -9.25 3.34 -0.42
C ASN A 27 -9.51 4.68 -1.08
N TRP A 28 -9.94 4.67 -2.35
CA TRP A 28 -10.48 5.83 -3.04
C TRP A 28 -12.00 5.80 -2.97
N HIS A 29 -12.61 6.94 -2.65
CA HIS A 29 -14.05 7.09 -2.52
C HIS A 29 -14.58 7.99 -3.64
N ASN A 30 -15.60 7.51 -4.36
CA ASN A 30 -16.21 8.28 -5.43
C ASN A 30 -17.15 9.36 -4.86
N THR A 31 -16.63 10.57 -4.70
CA THR A 31 -17.41 11.77 -4.33
C THR A 31 -18.05 12.44 -5.54
N CYS A 32 -17.80 11.96 -6.76
CA CYS A 32 -18.35 12.51 -7.98
C CYS A 32 -19.83 12.12 -8.15
N GLY A 33 -20.60 12.96 -8.85
CA GLY A 33 -22.00 12.70 -9.18
C GLY A 33 -22.20 11.66 -10.29
N HIS A 34 -21.14 10.99 -10.75
CA HIS A 34 -21.16 10.04 -11.87
C HIS A 34 -20.18 8.87 -11.65
N PRO A 35 -20.40 7.71 -12.32
CA PRO A 35 -19.48 6.58 -12.24
C PRO A 35 -18.09 6.94 -12.79
N ILE A 36 -17.04 6.41 -12.16
CA ILE A 36 -15.64 6.59 -12.58
C ILE A 36 -15.07 5.24 -12.99
N GLU A 37 -14.50 5.16 -14.20
CA GLU A 37 -13.65 4.05 -14.62
C GLU A 37 -12.28 4.18 -13.95
N ILE A 38 -11.84 3.15 -13.25
CA ILE A 38 -10.59 3.12 -12.50
C ILE A 38 -9.68 2.05 -13.06
N THR A 39 -8.44 2.43 -13.34
CA THR A 39 -7.37 1.47 -13.63
C THR A 39 -6.17 1.73 -12.72
N ALA A 40 -5.77 0.76 -11.92
CA ALA A 40 -4.57 0.85 -11.09
C ALA A 40 -3.56 -0.23 -11.49
N ARG A 41 -2.28 0.12 -11.55
CA ARG A 41 -1.15 -0.81 -11.78
C ARG A 41 -0.17 -0.73 -10.64
N ASP A 42 0.43 -1.87 -10.35
CA ASP A 42 1.32 -2.09 -9.20
C ASP A 42 0.72 -1.62 -7.87
N PHE A 43 -0.61 -1.75 -7.75
CA PHE A 43 -1.34 -1.30 -6.57
C PHE A 43 -1.23 -2.30 -5.41
N SER A 44 -0.96 -3.58 -5.69
CA SER A 44 -0.86 -4.66 -4.71
C SER A 44 0.37 -5.53 -4.92
N ASN A 45 0.96 -6.02 -3.82
CA ASN A 45 2.08 -6.97 -3.83
C ASN A 45 1.83 -8.26 -3.01
N SER A 46 0.63 -8.43 -2.46
CA SER A 46 0.28 -9.56 -1.59
C SER A 46 -0.91 -10.38 -2.10
N GLY A 47 -1.48 -10.04 -3.26
CA GLY A 47 -2.63 -10.72 -3.86
C GLY A 47 -2.35 -11.30 -5.24
N GLU A 48 -3.38 -11.88 -5.87
CA GLU A 48 -3.29 -12.56 -7.18
C GLU A 48 -3.03 -11.60 -8.35
N SER A 49 -3.38 -10.31 -8.22
CA SER A 49 -3.18 -9.31 -9.26
C SER A 49 -2.56 -8.03 -8.71
N SER A 50 -1.56 -7.52 -9.42
CA SER A 50 -1.01 -6.18 -9.21
C SER A 50 -1.76 -5.10 -10.01
N THR A 51 -2.79 -5.49 -10.77
CA THR A 51 -3.59 -4.60 -11.62
C THR A 51 -5.07 -4.65 -11.26
N LEU A 52 -5.71 -3.49 -11.21
CA LEU A 52 -7.14 -3.30 -10.98
C LEU A 52 -7.73 -2.59 -12.21
N SER A 53 -8.87 -3.06 -12.71
CA SER A 53 -9.67 -2.32 -13.70
C SER A 53 -11.15 -2.55 -13.40
N THR A 54 -11.88 -1.49 -13.06
CA THR A 54 -13.29 -1.56 -12.65
C THR A 54 -13.99 -0.21 -12.83
N VAL A 55 -15.32 -0.20 -12.71
CA VAL A 55 -16.13 1.02 -12.62
C VAL A 55 -16.66 1.15 -11.20
N VAL A 56 -16.56 2.36 -10.63
CA VAL A 56 -17.01 2.65 -9.25
C VAL A 56 -18.18 3.64 -9.31
N ALA A 57 -19.33 3.27 -8.75
CA ALA A 57 -20.51 4.13 -8.75
C ALA A 57 -20.38 5.32 -7.77
N PRO A 58 -21.20 6.37 -7.91
CA PRO A 58 -21.24 7.47 -6.94
C PRO A 58 -21.46 6.96 -5.50
N GLY A 59 -20.67 7.45 -4.54
CA GLY A 59 -20.75 7.05 -3.14
C GLY A 59 -20.12 5.69 -2.81
N GLU A 60 -19.57 4.97 -3.79
CA GLU A 60 -18.84 3.73 -3.55
C GLU A 60 -17.35 3.97 -3.29
N SER A 61 -16.67 2.97 -2.74
CA SER A 61 -15.22 3.03 -2.49
C SER A 61 -14.54 1.78 -3.03
N ILE A 62 -13.29 1.94 -3.48
CA ILE A 62 -12.46 0.82 -3.92
C ILE A 62 -11.05 0.96 -3.35
N GLN A 63 -10.39 -0.17 -3.11
CA GLN A 63 -8.99 -0.20 -2.72
C GLN A 63 -8.10 0.10 -3.94
N VAL A 64 -7.27 1.15 -3.86
CA VAL A 64 -6.34 1.58 -4.91
C VAL A 64 -4.87 1.48 -4.50
N LEU A 65 -4.60 0.99 -3.29
CA LEU A 65 -3.27 0.62 -2.80
C LEU A 65 -3.41 -0.48 -1.75
N SER A 66 -2.56 -1.51 -1.81
CA SER A 66 -2.52 -2.66 -0.92
C SER A 66 -1.12 -3.28 -0.85
N ILE A 67 -0.21 -2.62 -0.15
CA ILE A 67 1.22 -3.01 -0.12
C ILE A 67 1.59 -3.56 1.25
N VAL A 68 2.13 -4.77 1.28
CA VAL A 68 2.80 -5.34 2.46
C VAL A 68 4.31 -5.08 2.36
N SER A 69 4.90 -4.57 3.42
CA SER A 69 6.31 -4.22 3.50
C SER A 69 6.93 -4.72 4.80
N PHE A 70 8.22 -5.05 4.78
CA PHE A 70 8.99 -5.41 5.97
C PHE A 70 9.59 -4.18 6.68
N GLY A 71 9.14 -2.98 6.31
CA GLY A 71 9.51 -1.71 6.94
C GLY A 71 8.31 -0.79 7.10
N THR A 72 8.45 0.22 7.95
CA THR A 72 7.39 1.20 8.24
C THR A 72 7.40 2.40 7.29
N ASN A 73 8.35 2.47 6.36
CA ASN A 73 8.47 3.58 5.42
C ASN A 73 7.56 3.35 4.21
N LEU A 74 6.43 4.07 4.17
CA LEU A 74 5.47 4.06 3.06
C LEU A 74 6.13 4.43 1.72
N HIS A 75 6.94 5.50 1.70
CA HIS A 75 7.57 6.01 0.48
C HIS A 75 8.42 4.94 -0.22
N ASN A 76 9.13 4.12 0.53
CA ASN A 76 9.98 3.06 -0.02
C ASN A 76 9.20 1.80 -0.39
N SER A 77 7.98 1.66 0.14
CA SER A 77 7.15 0.47 -0.05
C SER A 77 6.34 0.53 -1.36
N ILE A 78 5.92 1.72 -1.79
CA ILE A 78 5.16 1.88 -3.05
C ILE A 78 6.11 1.77 -4.27
N PRO A 79 5.83 0.91 -5.26
CA PRO A 79 6.64 0.77 -6.47
C PRO A 79 6.73 2.09 -7.25
N ARG A 80 7.88 2.35 -7.91
CA ARG A 80 8.03 3.55 -8.77
C ARG A 80 7.07 3.55 -9.96
N SER A 81 6.66 2.37 -10.41
CA SER A 81 5.75 2.11 -11.52
C SER A 81 4.27 2.19 -11.13
N TYR A 82 3.95 2.46 -9.85
CA TYR A 82 2.57 2.67 -9.43
C TYR A 82 1.88 3.73 -10.28
N SER A 83 0.70 3.40 -10.79
CA SER A 83 -0.16 4.33 -11.51
C SER A 83 -1.62 4.08 -11.18
N LEU A 84 -2.39 5.16 -11.06
CA LEU A 84 -3.84 5.14 -10.93
C LEU A 84 -4.42 6.10 -11.97
N ASP A 85 -5.26 5.59 -12.85
CA ASP A 85 -6.01 6.35 -13.83
C ASP A 85 -7.48 6.40 -13.42
N LEU A 86 -8.03 7.61 -13.32
CA LEU A 86 -9.44 7.87 -13.09
C LEU A 86 -10.02 8.48 -14.36
N LYS A 87 -11.02 7.83 -14.96
CA LYS A 87 -11.59 8.26 -16.24
C LYS A 87 -13.11 8.40 -16.17
N ALA A 88 -13.60 9.55 -16.63
CA ALA A 88 -15.02 9.81 -16.82
C ALA A 88 -15.21 10.97 -17.81
N ASN A 89 -16.37 11.00 -18.48
CA ASN A 89 -16.77 12.10 -19.35
C ASN A 89 -15.71 12.52 -20.40
N GLY A 90 -14.94 11.54 -20.91
CA GLY A 90 -13.87 11.78 -21.89
C GLY A 90 -12.59 12.41 -21.31
N ARG A 91 -12.50 12.59 -19.99
CA ARG A 91 -11.33 13.11 -19.27
C ARG A 91 -10.67 11.99 -18.47
N THR A 92 -9.35 12.06 -18.38
CA THR A 92 -8.54 11.13 -17.58
C THR A 92 -7.66 11.93 -16.64
N LEU A 93 -7.73 11.62 -15.35
CA LEU A 93 -6.80 12.08 -14.33
C LEU A 93 -5.81 10.95 -14.04
N HIS A 94 -4.53 11.22 -14.28
CA HIS A 94 -3.44 10.30 -13.96
C HIS A 94 -2.81 10.65 -12.62
N ILE A 95 -2.61 9.65 -11.78
CA ILE A 95 -2.00 9.75 -10.45
C ILE A 95 -0.83 8.78 -10.39
N GLY A 96 0.38 9.32 -10.33
CA GLY A 96 1.60 8.53 -10.11
C GLY A 96 1.89 8.33 -8.63
N LYS A 97 2.99 7.63 -8.34
CA LYS A 97 3.49 7.44 -6.97
C LYS A 97 3.63 8.76 -6.19
N VAL A 98 4.19 9.80 -6.80
CA VAL A 98 4.45 11.09 -6.14
C VAL A 98 3.14 11.78 -5.76
N ASP A 99 2.18 11.79 -6.69
CA ASP A 99 0.85 12.37 -6.47
C ASP A 99 0.08 11.62 -5.38
N LEU A 100 0.12 10.28 -5.43
CA LEU A 100 -0.47 9.43 -4.40
C LEU A 100 0.13 9.73 -3.02
N LEU A 101 1.46 9.77 -2.90
CA LEU A 101 2.11 10.07 -1.63
C LEU A 101 1.71 11.45 -1.11
N GLY A 102 1.62 12.46 -1.99
CA GLY A 102 1.13 13.79 -1.64
C GLY A 102 -0.33 13.78 -1.18
N ALA A 103 -1.18 12.95 -1.77
CA ALA A 103 -2.56 12.77 -1.34
C ALA A 103 -2.66 12.06 0.02
N LEU A 104 -1.91 10.98 0.22
CA LEU A 104 -1.88 10.23 1.48
C LEU A 104 -1.37 11.08 2.65
N GLN A 105 -0.42 11.98 2.42
CA GLN A 105 0.06 12.92 3.43
C GLN A 105 -1.01 13.94 3.87
N LYS A 106 -1.94 14.28 2.98
CA LYS A 106 -3.05 15.21 3.27
C LYS A 106 -4.28 14.49 3.82
N SER A 107 -4.41 13.19 3.56
CA SER A 107 -5.49 12.36 4.06
C SER A 107 -5.29 11.93 5.51
N LYS A 108 -6.41 11.72 6.21
CA LYS A 108 -6.38 11.12 7.54
C LYS A 108 -5.96 9.66 7.45
N GLU A 109 -4.88 9.33 8.15
CA GLU A 109 -4.45 7.95 8.39
C GLU A 109 -5.21 7.36 9.57
N THR A 110 -5.66 6.12 9.43
CA THR A 110 -6.28 5.34 10.50
C THR A 110 -5.49 4.02 10.68
N PRO A 111 -4.93 3.75 11.86
CA PRO A 111 -4.33 2.45 12.12
C PRO A 111 -5.42 1.37 12.27
N LEU A 112 -5.23 0.24 11.61
CA LEU A 112 -6.04 -0.97 11.80
C LEU A 112 -5.17 -2.04 12.47
N GLY A 113 -5.33 -2.15 13.78
CA GLY A 113 -4.38 -2.92 14.60
C GLY A 113 -2.97 -2.33 14.56
N ASN A 114 -1.96 -3.16 14.82
CA ASN A 114 -0.58 -2.69 14.96
C ASN A 114 0.22 -2.71 13.65
N ALA A 115 -0.30 -3.37 12.62
CA ALA A 115 0.44 -3.66 11.40
C ALA A 115 -0.13 -2.96 10.17
N ILE A 116 -1.38 -2.48 10.17
CA ILE A 116 -2.01 -1.93 8.96
C ILE A 116 -2.24 -0.43 9.14
N ARG A 117 -1.85 0.32 8.11
CA ARG A 117 -2.07 1.77 7.99
C ARG A 117 -3.08 1.97 6.85
N LEU A 118 -4.23 2.55 7.17
CA LEU A 118 -5.33 2.74 6.23
C LEU A 118 -5.54 4.23 5.94
N TRP A 119 -5.72 4.57 4.67
CA TRP A 119 -6.13 5.90 4.23
C TRP A 119 -7.42 5.84 3.44
N THR A 120 -8.17 6.94 3.49
CA THR A 120 -9.28 7.22 2.58
C THR A 120 -8.97 8.47 1.77
N LEU A 121 -9.06 8.35 0.45
CA LEU A 121 -8.87 9.41 -0.53
C LEU A 121 -10.26 9.84 -1.02
N SER A 122 -10.77 10.97 -0.54
CA SER A 122 -12.11 11.50 -0.88
C SER A 122 -12.07 12.89 -1.52
N ASP A 123 -11.22 13.78 -0.99
CA ASP A 123 -11.14 15.19 -1.43
C ASP A 123 -9.86 15.53 -2.21
N ALA A 124 -8.89 14.60 -2.23
CA ALA A 124 -7.54 14.88 -2.73
C ALA A 124 -7.40 14.73 -4.26
N MET A 125 -8.43 14.23 -4.96
CA MET A 125 -8.35 13.89 -6.38
C MET A 125 -9.61 14.39 -7.08
N ALA A 126 -9.49 15.52 -7.77
CA ALA A 126 -10.60 16.16 -8.47
C ALA A 126 -11.30 15.19 -9.43
N CYS A 127 -12.63 15.26 -9.49
CA CYS A 127 -13.42 14.48 -10.44
C CYS A 127 -13.00 14.78 -11.88
N PRO A 128 -12.64 13.76 -12.68
CA PRO A 128 -12.39 13.94 -14.11
C PRO A 128 -13.66 14.40 -14.84
#